data_AF-A0A4P8XNH9-F1
#
_entry.id   AF-A0A4P8XNH9-F1
#
_cell.length_a   1.000
_cell.length_b   1.000
_cell.length_c   1.000
_cell.angle_alpha   90.00
_cell.angle_beta   90.00
_cell.angle_gamma   90.00
#
_symmetry.space_group_name_H-M   'P 1'
#
loop_
_entity.id
_entity.type
_entity.pdbx_description
1 polymer ?
#
loop_
_entity_poly.entity_id
_entity_poly.type
_entity_poly.pdbx_seq_one_letter_code
_entity_poly.pdbx_strand_id
1 'polypeptide(L)'
;MDREPALCHQIGMLTGALSGLQHSGLGDSGEKKGLMQQIEQLHGRLQELQLEEWAAGSSESMGTRQELVQCRVELSRCMELLTQQQDQAAEQYRRVLGDGKPAFEQLSHEEQMRESPEAAALRQQYQELKQVGRQVQRLNEGLMDAGYRLDRAYEATSSSGAAEVVDAGGDVEIPPFS
;
A
#
# COMPACT_ATOMS: atom_id res chain seq x y z
N MET A 1 0.93 14.85 21.88
CA MET A 1 1.69 13.61 21.60
C MET A 1 1.71 13.48 20.10
N ASP A 2 2.85 13.78 19.49
CA ASP A 2 3.06 13.63 18.06
C ASP A 2 3.02 12.14 17.71
N ARG A 3 1.86 11.65 17.26
CA ARG A 3 1.79 10.38 16.50
C ARG A 3 2.48 10.68 15.17
N GLU A 4 3.79 10.47 15.09
CA GLU A 4 4.46 10.44 13.78
C GLU A 4 3.65 9.52 12.84
N PRO A 5 3.49 9.88 11.54
CA PRO A 5 2.64 9.16 10.59
C PRO A 5 3.33 7.84 10.23
N ALA A 6 3.27 6.90 11.15
CA ALA A 6 4.17 5.77 11.20
C ALA A 6 3.88 4.76 10.08
N LEU A 7 2.70 4.80 9.45
CA LEU A 7 2.41 4.02 8.24
C LEU A 7 3.14 4.60 7.02
N CYS A 8 3.05 5.92 6.82
CA CYS A 8 3.69 6.58 5.69
C CYS A 8 5.22 6.50 5.77
N HIS A 9 5.77 6.68 6.96
CA HIS A 9 7.20 6.50 7.20
C HIS A 9 7.67 5.08 6.85
N GLN A 10 6.90 4.05 7.23
CA GLN A 10 7.22 2.66 6.90
C GLN A 10 7.09 2.34 5.41
N ILE A 11 6.10 2.90 4.71
CA ILE A 11 6.01 2.79 3.24
C ILE A 11 7.21 3.51 2.59
N GLY A 12 7.64 4.64 3.15
CA GLY A 12 8.86 5.33 2.72
C GLY A 12 10.11 4.47 2.90
N MET A 13 10.25 3.78 4.04
CA MET A 13 11.35 2.82 4.25
C MET A 13 11.31 1.66 3.26
N LEU A 14 10.12 1.11 2.97
CA LEU A 14 9.94 0.06 1.97
C LEU A 14 10.36 0.54 0.57
N THR A 15 9.96 1.76 0.20
CA THR A 15 10.32 2.41 -1.07
C THR A 15 11.82 2.64 -1.17
N GLY A 16 12.45 3.08 -0.08
CA GLY A 16 13.90 3.24 0.02
C GLY A 16 14.65 1.91 -0.13
N ALA A 17 14.18 0.85 0.53
CA ALA A 17 14.77 -0.48 0.44
C ALA A 17 14.64 -1.08 -0.98
N LEU A 18 13.50 -0.89 -1.65
CA LEU A 18 13.32 -1.28 -3.04
C LEU A 18 14.21 -0.48 -4.00
N SER A 19 14.37 0.82 -3.76
CA SER A 19 15.31 1.65 -4.52
C SER A 19 16.76 1.19 -4.33
N GLY A 20 17.13 0.80 -3.11
CA GLY A 20 18.44 0.23 -2.80
C GLY A 20 18.73 -1.05 -3.58
N LEU A 21 17.75 -1.95 -3.70
CA LEU A 21 17.88 -3.16 -4.51
C LEU A 21 18.12 -2.88 -6.00
N GLN A 22 17.65 -1.74 -6.52
CA GLN A 22 17.88 -1.33 -7.90
C GLN A 22 19.35 -0.98 -8.15
N HIS A 23 20.03 -0.44 -7.13
CA HIS A 23 21.43 0.01 -7.23
C HIS A 23 22.44 -1.07 -6.85
N SER A 24 22.10 -1.96 -5.91
CA SER A 24 23.04 -2.97 -5.42
C SER A 24 23.19 -4.17 -6.36
N GLY A 25 22.19 -4.46 -7.20
CA GLY A 25 22.18 -5.63 -8.10
C GLY A 25 22.11 -6.95 -7.34
N LEU A 26 21.18 -7.84 -7.72
CA LEU A 26 20.97 -9.16 -7.11
C LEU A 26 20.97 -9.12 -5.56
N GLY A 27 19.97 -8.43 -4.98
CA GLY A 27 19.81 -8.39 -3.53
C GLY A 27 19.73 -9.79 -2.93
N ASP A 28 20.46 -9.98 -1.83
CA ASP A 28 20.55 -11.24 -1.12
C ASP A 28 19.18 -11.67 -0.57
N SER A 29 18.99 -12.98 -0.43
CA SER A 29 17.75 -13.59 0.09
C SER A 29 17.34 -12.99 1.46
N GLY A 30 18.31 -12.51 2.24
CA GLY A 30 18.10 -11.81 3.51
C GLY A 30 17.42 -10.44 3.37
N GLU A 31 17.83 -9.61 2.41
CA GLU A 31 17.24 -8.28 2.18
C GLU A 31 15.78 -8.40 1.74
N LYS A 32 15.49 -9.42 0.92
CA LYS A 32 14.12 -9.75 0.48
C LYS A 32 13.22 -10.27 1.60
N LYS A 33 13.72 -11.12 2.50
CA LYS A 33 12.95 -11.51 3.69
C LYS A 33 12.59 -10.31 4.54
N GLY A 34 13.51 -9.36 4.68
CA GLY A 34 13.24 -8.07 5.34
C GLY A 34 12.10 -7.30 4.69
N LEU A 35 12.08 -7.22 3.35
CA LEU A 35 10.98 -6.56 2.63
C LEU A 35 9.63 -7.25 2.84
N MET A 36 9.57 -8.59 2.75
CA MET A 36 8.31 -9.30 2.96
C MET A 36 7.78 -9.11 4.38
N GLN A 37 8.66 -9.17 5.39
CA GLN A 37 8.28 -8.94 6.77
C GLN A 37 7.79 -7.51 7.02
N GLN A 38 8.41 -6.51 6.38
CA GLN A 38 7.94 -5.12 6.44
C GLN A 38 6.55 -4.95 5.81
N ILE A 39 6.26 -5.63 4.71
CA ILE A 39 4.94 -5.57 4.06
C ILE A 39 3.87 -6.24 4.94
N GLU A 40 4.18 -7.37 5.58
CA GLU A 40 3.26 -8.02 6.52
C GLU A 40 2.98 -7.14 7.74
N GLN A 41 4.00 -6.49 8.29
CA GLN A 41 3.84 -5.52 9.38
C GLN A 41 2.95 -4.35 8.96
N LEU A 42 3.18 -3.78 7.78
CA LEU A 42 2.34 -2.71 7.22
C LEU A 42 0.88 -3.15 7.07
N HIS A 43 0.64 -4.38 6.63
CA HIS A 43 -0.70 -4.92 6.50
C HIS A 43 -1.40 -5.06 7.86
N GLY A 44 -0.71 -5.58 8.88
CA GLY A 44 -1.23 -5.68 10.25
C GLY A 44 -1.59 -4.30 10.82
N ARG A 45 -0.70 -3.32 10.64
CA ARG A 45 -0.95 -1.95 11.12
C ARG A 45 -2.09 -1.25 10.40
N LEU A 46 -2.25 -1.49 9.10
CA LEU A 46 -3.39 -0.97 8.36
C LEU A 46 -4.71 -1.54 8.93
N GLN A 47 -4.74 -2.83 9.28
CA GLN A 47 -5.91 -3.44 9.92
C GLN A 47 -6.17 -2.87 11.31
N GLU A 48 -5.13 -2.62 12.11
CA GLU A 48 -5.24 -2.00 13.44
C GLU A 48 -5.83 -0.58 13.35
N LEU A 49 -5.33 0.25 12.43
CA LEU A 49 -5.87 1.60 12.20
C LEU A 49 -7.34 1.56 11.77
N GLN A 50 -7.71 0.61 10.91
CA GLN A 50 -9.10 0.40 10.49
C GLN A 50 -10.04 -0.01 11.64
N LEU A 51 -9.52 -0.63 12.71
CA LEU A 51 -10.26 -1.02 13.91
C LEU A 51 -10.37 0.13 14.92
N GLU A 52 -9.28 0.88 15.14
CA GLU A 52 -9.24 1.99 16.09
C GLU A 52 -10.08 3.19 15.65
N GLU A 53 -10.06 3.58 14.38
CA GLU A 53 -10.80 4.74 13.88
C GLU A 53 -12.33 4.56 13.89
N TRP A 54 -12.80 3.31 13.89
CA TRP A 54 -14.23 3.03 14.05
C TRP A 54 -14.73 3.34 15.47
N ALA A 55 -13.83 3.38 16.46
CA ALA A 55 -14.18 3.67 17.85
C ALA A 55 -14.13 5.18 18.18
N ALA A 56 -13.37 5.98 17.42
CA ALA A 56 -13.08 7.39 17.72
C ALA A 56 -13.74 8.34 16.72
N GLY A 57 -15.07 8.41 16.72
CA GLY A 57 -15.79 9.39 15.91
C GLY A 57 -15.57 10.82 16.40
N SER A 58 -14.50 11.51 15.98
CA SER A 58 -14.38 12.98 16.00
C SER A 58 -13.05 13.44 15.37
N SER A 59 -13.03 14.67 14.82
CA SER A 59 -11.93 15.60 14.47
C SER A 59 -10.50 15.14 14.07
N GLU A 60 -9.99 13.99 14.49
CA GLU A 60 -8.71 13.40 14.05
C GLU A 60 -8.74 12.91 12.59
N SER A 61 -9.96 12.74 12.04
CA SER A 61 -10.22 12.24 10.68
C SER A 61 -9.53 13.02 9.55
N MET A 62 -9.29 14.33 9.69
CA MET A 62 -8.60 15.11 8.64
C MET A 62 -7.10 14.79 8.57
N GLY A 63 -6.45 14.58 9.73
CA GLY A 63 -5.05 14.17 9.81
C GLY A 63 -4.85 12.82 9.15
N THR A 64 -5.69 11.83 9.50
CA THR A 64 -5.62 10.51 8.89
C THR A 64 -5.88 10.52 7.39
N ARG A 65 -6.78 11.37 6.90
CA ARG A 65 -7.08 11.46 5.46
C ARG A 65 -5.88 11.95 4.66
N GLN A 66 -5.17 12.97 5.17
CA GLN A 66 -3.95 13.46 4.54
C GLN A 66 -2.81 12.44 4.60
N GLU A 67 -2.69 11.71 5.71
CA GLU A 67 -1.74 10.61 5.84
C GLU A 67 -2.02 9.46 4.86
N LEU A 68 -3.28 9.09 4.67
CA LEU A 68 -3.67 8.05 3.71
C LEU A 68 -3.33 8.46 2.28
N VAL A 69 -3.54 9.74 1.93
CA VAL A 69 -3.13 10.26 0.62
C VAL A 69 -1.62 10.17 0.45
N GLN A 70 -0.85 10.57 1.46
CA GLN A 70 0.62 10.48 1.41
C GLN A 70 1.10 9.02 1.31
N CYS A 71 0.48 8.10 2.06
CA CYS A 71 0.75 6.67 1.99
C CYS A 71 0.51 6.13 0.58
N ARG A 72 -0.58 6.55 -0.08
CA ARG A 72 -0.89 6.14 -1.46
C ARG A 72 0.11 6.67 -2.47
N VAL A 73 0.62 7.88 -2.29
CA VAL A 73 1.67 8.44 -3.16
C VAL A 73 2.95 7.62 -3.05
N GLU A 74 3.42 7.36 -1.83
CA GLU A 74 4.61 6.54 -1.61
C GLU A 74 4.43 5.10 -2.10
N LEU A 75 3.23 4.54 -1.89
CA LEU A 75 2.93 3.18 -2.35
C LEU A 75 2.86 3.08 -3.89
N SER A 76 2.38 4.13 -4.56
CA SER A 76 2.38 4.20 -6.02
C SER A 76 3.81 4.20 -6.56
N ARG A 77 4.71 4.97 -5.94
CA ARG A 77 6.13 4.96 -6.26
C ARG A 77 6.77 3.59 -6.03
N CYS A 78 6.41 2.91 -4.94
CA CYS A 78 6.84 1.54 -4.66
C CYS A 78 6.41 0.56 -5.77
N MET A 79 5.16 0.66 -6.25
CA MET A 79 4.66 -0.17 -7.37
C MET A 79 5.40 0.10 -8.68
N GLU A 80 5.71 1.37 -8.99
CA GLU A 80 6.48 1.74 -10.19
C GLU A 80 7.88 1.11 -10.15
N LEU A 81 8.58 1.22 -9.01
CA LEU A 81 9.91 0.63 -8.83
C LEU A 81 9.87 -0.90 -8.96
N LEU A 82 8.86 -1.55 -8.37
CA LEU A 82 8.67 -3.00 -8.50
C LEU A 82 8.46 -3.42 -9.95
N THR A 83 7.66 -2.67 -10.70
CA THR A 83 7.41 -2.94 -12.12
C THR A 83 8.69 -2.83 -12.93
N GLN A 84 9.47 -1.76 -12.71
CA GLN A 84 10.76 -1.57 -13.38
C GLN A 84 11.74 -2.72 -13.10
N GLN A 85 11.82 -3.19 -11.84
CA GLN A 85 12.68 -4.31 -11.48
C GLN A 85 12.20 -5.64 -12.07
N GLN A 86 10.88 -5.87 -12.13
CA GLN A 86 10.32 -7.05 -12.77
C GLN A 86 10.65 -7.08 -14.26
N ASP A 87 10.50 -5.95 -14.95
CA ASP A 87 10.81 -5.83 -16.37
C ASP A 87 12.30 -6.03 -16.63
N GLN A 88 13.17 -5.46 -15.78
CA GLN A 88 14.62 -5.64 -15.86
C GLN A 88 15.02 -7.11 -15.68
N ALA A 89 14.48 -7.79 -14.66
CA ALA A 89 14.75 -9.21 -14.41
C ALA A 89 14.25 -10.09 -15.57
N ALA A 90 13.06 -9.80 -16.11
CA ALA A 90 12.52 -10.52 -17.26
C ALA A 90 13.33 -10.30 -18.54
N GLU A 91 13.81 -9.07 -18.77
CA GLU A 91 14.67 -8.73 -19.90
C GLU A 91 16.02 -9.43 -19.82
N GLN A 92 16.67 -9.39 -18.64
CA GLN A 92 17.93 -10.11 -18.41
C GLN A 92 17.75 -11.62 -18.58
N TYR A 93 16.66 -12.18 -18.04
CA TYR A 93 16.34 -13.60 -18.19
C TYR A 93 16.19 -14.01 -19.67
N ARG A 94 15.51 -13.17 -20.48
CA ARG A 94 15.40 -13.38 -21.94
C ARG A 94 16.75 -13.30 -22.64
N ARG A 95 17.62 -12.37 -22.24
CA ARG A 95 18.95 -12.22 -22.85
C ARG A 95 19.87 -13.39 -22.54
N VAL A 96 19.85 -13.89 -21.31
CA VAL A 96 20.71 -15.01 -20.90
C VAL A 96 20.31 -16.30 -21.62
N LEU A 97 19.00 -16.58 -21.74
CA LEU A 97 18.54 -17.83 -22.35
C LEU A 97 18.34 -17.77 -23.85
N GLY A 98 18.05 -16.58 -24.41
CA GLY A 98 17.75 -16.41 -25.84
C GLY A 98 16.73 -17.43 -26.34
N ASP A 99 17.08 -18.09 -27.44
CA ASP A 99 16.26 -19.13 -28.08
C ASP A 99 16.19 -20.44 -27.27
N GLY A 100 17.12 -20.65 -26.32
CA GLY A 100 17.17 -21.81 -25.44
C GLY A 100 16.15 -21.78 -24.30
N LYS A 101 15.43 -20.66 -24.13
CA LYS A 101 14.45 -20.47 -23.04
C LYS A 101 13.41 -21.60 -22.94
N PRO A 102 12.74 -22.05 -24.02
CA PRO A 102 11.72 -23.09 -23.92
C PRO A 102 12.28 -24.43 -23.45
N ALA A 103 13.51 -24.77 -23.85
CA ALA A 103 14.18 -26.00 -23.41
C ALA A 103 14.58 -25.89 -21.92
N PHE A 104 15.14 -24.75 -21.52
CA PHE A 104 15.50 -24.47 -20.14
C PHE A 104 14.28 -24.51 -19.20
N GLU A 105 13.14 -23.96 -19.62
CA GLU A 105 11.92 -23.91 -18.79
C GLU A 105 11.29 -25.29 -18.55
N GLN A 106 11.63 -26.31 -19.35
CA GLN A 106 11.20 -27.70 -19.18
C GLN A 106 12.07 -28.50 -18.21
N LEU A 107 13.28 -28.02 -17.90
CA LEU A 107 14.19 -28.66 -16.94
C LEU A 107 13.64 -28.55 -15.51
N SER A 108 13.99 -29.52 -14.67
CA SER A 108 13.77 -29.40 -13.22
C SER A 108 14.61 -28.27 -12.62
N HIS A 109 14.27 -27.82 -11.42
CA HIS A 109 15.00 -26.73 -10.77
C HIS A 109 16.49 -27.07 -10.55
N GLU A 110 16.82 -28.30 -10.14
CA GLU A 110 18.21 -28.73 -9.97
C GLU A 110 18.98 -28.74 -11.30
N GLU A 111 18.31 -29.10 -12.40
CA GLU A 111 18.90 -29.07 -13.74
C GLU A 111 19.07 -27.63 -14.24
N GLN A 112 18.10 -26.75 -13.99
CA GLN A 112 18.20 -25.32 -14.29
C GLN A 112 19.39 -24.67 -13.58
N MET A 113 19.57 -24.97 -12.29
CA MET A 113 20.69 -24.48 -11.49
C MET A 113 22.05 -24.99 -12.00
N ARG A 114 22.09 -26.19 -12.60
CA ARG A 114 23.30 -26.76 -13.20
C ARG A 114 23.60 -26.18 -14.58
N GLU A 115 22.57 -26.03 -15.40
CA GLU A 115 22.67 -25.59 -16.80
C GLU A 115 23.00 -24.10 -16.89
N SER A 116 22.26 -23.27 -16.16
CA SER A 116 22.47 -21.82 -16.10
C SER A 116 22.05 -21.29 -14.72
N PRO A 117 22.98 -21.24 -13.75
CA PRO A 117 22.73 -20.67 -12.43
C PRO A 117 22.21 -19.23 -12.50
N GLU A 118 22.73 -18.45 -13.46
CA GLU A 118 22.31 -17.06 -13.68
C GLU A 118 20.85 -16.97 -14.14
N ALA A 119 20.44 -17.77 -15.13
CA ALA A 119 19.05 -17.78 -15.59
C ALA A 119 18.09 -18.29 -14.50
N ALA A 120 18.51 -19.29 -13.72
CA ALA A 120 17.74 -19.78 -12.59
C ALA A 120 17.54 -18.70 -11.51
N ALA A 121 18.61 -17.96 -11.18
CA ALA A 121 18.56 -16.84 -10.23
C ALA A 121 17.66 -15.70 -10.72
N LEU A 122 17.76 -15.31 -12.00
CA LEU A 122 16.90 -14.27 -12.59
C LEU A 122 15.43 -14.68 -12.61
N ARG A 123 15.14 -15.96 -12.91
CA ARG A 123 13.78 -16.50 -12.86
C ARG A 123 13.22 -16.46 -11.44
N GLN A 124 14.01 -16.88 -10.45
CA GLN A 124 13.64 -16.82 -9.04
C GLN A 124 13.37 -15.36 -8.60
N GLN A 125 14.27 -14.45 -8.94
CA GLN A 125 14.13 -13.02 -8.65
C GLN A 125 12.83 -12.45 -9.22
N TYR A 126 12.51 -12.76 -10.48
CA TYR A 126 11.27 -12.31 -11.12
C TYR A 126 10.02 -12.81 -10.39
N GLN A 127 10.00 -14.09 -9.98
CA GLN A 127 8.87 -14.66 -9.23
C GLN A 127 8.70 -14.00 -7.86
N GLU A 128 9.81 -13.74 -7.17
CA GLU A 128 9.81 -13.06 -5.86
C GLU A 128 9.34 -11.61 -5.99
N LEU A 129 9.82 -10.86 -6.98
CA LEU A 129 9.33 -9.50 -7.26
C LEU A 129 7.84 -9.49 -7.60
N LYS A 130 7.35 -10.51 -8.30
CA LYS A 130 5.91 -10.70 -8.53
C LYS A 130 5.13 -10.94 -7.24
N GLN A 131 5.68 -11.70 -6.30
CA GLN A 131 5.06 -11.91 -5.00
C GLN A 131 5.00 -10.62 -4.19
N VAL A 132 6.10 -9.88 -4.13
CA VAL A 132 6.16 -8.57 -3.47
C VAL A 132 5.14 -7.61 -4.11
N GLY A 133 5.10 -7.54 -5.43
CA GLY A 133 4.13 -6.73 -6.18
C GLY A 133 2.68 -7.06 -5.84
N ARG A 134 2.33 -8.35 -5.70
CA ARG A 134 0.97 -8.74 -5.25
C ARG A 134 0.64 -8.25 -3.84
N GLN A 135 1.61 -8.26 -2.92
CA GLN A 135 1.36 -7.81 -1.56
C GLN A 135 1.26 -6.28 -1.46
N VAL A 136 2.10 -5.55 -2.19
CA VAL A 136 2.01 -4.08 -2.31
C VAL A 136 0.67 -3.67 -2.94
N GLN A 137 0.21 -4.40 -3.95
CA GLN A 137 -1.12 -4.19 -4.54
C GLN A 137 -2.24 -4.38 -3.52
N ARG A 138 -2.20 -5.43 -2.69
CA ARG A 138 -3.18 -5.63 -1.60
C ARG A 138 -3.13 -4.51 -0.57
N LEU A 139 -1.95 -4.00 -0.26
CA LEU A 139 -1.81 -2.85 0.64
C LEU A 139 -2.47 -1.59 0.04
N ASN A 140 -2.34 -1.40 -1.28
CA ASN A 140 -2.96 -0.29 -2.00
C ASN A 140 -4.49 -0.40 -1.99
N GLU A 141 -5.02 -1.60 -2.24
CA GLU A 141 -6.45 -1.90 -2.14
C GLU A 141 -6.97 -1.60 -0.72
N GLY A 142 -6.28 -2.07 0.32
CA GLY A 142 -6.66 -1.79 1.70
C GLY A 142 -6.63 -0.30 2.06
N LEU A 143 -5.67 0.46 1.52
CA LEU A 143 -5.60 1.92 1.72
C LEU A 143 -6.74 2.65 1.00
N MET A 144 -7.12 2.21 -0.20
CA MET A 144 -8.29 2.75 -0.90
C MET A 144 -9.57 2.48 -0.13
N ASP A 145 -9.75 1.25 0.36
CA ASP A 145 -10.92 0.88 1.16
C ASP A 145 -10.99 1.66 2.46
N ALA A 146 -9.86 1.87 3.14
CA ALA A 146 -9.78 2.73 4.32
C ALA A 146 -10.22 4.17 4.00
N GLY A 147 -9.72 4.74 2.89
CA GLY A 147 -10.12 6.06 2.40
C GLY A 147 -11.63 6.16 2.13
N TYR A 148 -12.19 5.22 1.37
CA TYR A 148 -13.64 5.20 1.09
C TYR A 148 -14.50 5.11 2.35
N ARG A 149 -14.07 4.32 3.34
CA ARG A 149 -14.79 4.17 4.61
C ARG A 149 -14.75 5.45 5.44
N LEU A 150 -13.60 6.13 5.50
CA LEU A 150 -13.48 7.42 6.17
C LEU A 150 -14.35 8.49 5.52
N ASP A 151 -14.37 8.53 4.19
CA ASP A 151 -15.17 9.48 3.43
C ASP A 151 -16.67 9.32 3.74
N ARG A 152 -17.18 8.08 3.78
CA ARG A 152 -18.57 7.81 4.17
C ARG A 152 -18.88 8.13 5.63
N ALA A 153 -17.96 7.84 6.55
CA ALA A 153 -18.17 8.14 7.97
C ALA A 153 -18.25 9.66 8.21
N TYR A 154 -17.46 10.44 7.47
CA TYR A 154 -17.49 11.89 7.50
C TYR A 154 -18.80 12.46 6.91
N GLU A 155 -19.28 11.93 5.79
CA GLU A 155 -20.56 12.32 5.20
C GLU A 155 -21.75 12.02 6.13
N ALA A 156 -21.76 10.85 6.78
CA ALA A 156 -22.81 10.46 7.72
C ALA A 156 -22.87 11.39 8.94
N THR A 157 -21.71 11.73 9.53
CA THR A 157 -21.63 12.67 10.67
C THR A 157 -21.98 14.10 10.27
N SER A 158 -21.58 14.55 9.08
CA SER A 158 -21.92 15.87 8.55
C SER A 158 -23.41 16.03 8.24
N SER A 159 -24.08 14.96 7.79
CA SER A 159 -25.53 14.97 7.51
C SER A 159 -26.39 14.92 8.77
N SER A 160 -25.90 14.31 9.86
CA SER A 160 -26.61 14.21 11.14
C SER A 160 -26.62 15.51 11.94
N GLY A 161 -25.72 16.47 11.65
CA GLY A 161 -25.66 17.78 12.31
C GLY A 161 -26.54 18.87 11.69
N ALA A 162 -27.19 18.60 10.55
CA ALA A 162 -27.98 19.60 9.81
C ALA A 162 -29.50 19.50 10.06
N ALA A 163 -29.96 18.58 10.91
CA ALA A 163 -31.39 18.30 11.14
C ALA A 163 -31.82 18.55 12.59
N GLU A 164 -31.45 19.69 13.19
CA GLU A 164 -32.13 20.18 14.40
C GLU A 164 -32.14 21.72 14.42
N VAL A 165 -32.91 22.32 13.49
CA VAL A 165 -33.60 23.58 13.77
C VAL A 165 -35.08 23.25 13.71
N VAL A 166 -35.55 22.57 14.76
CA VAL A 166 -36.97 22.40 14.99
C VAL A 166 -37.49 23.74 15.47
N ASP A 167 -38.25 24.37 14.58
CA ASP A 167 -39.27 25.37 14.85
C ASP A 167 -39.98 25.08 16.19
N ALA A 168 -39.67 25.88 17.21
CA ALA A 168 -40.44 25.94 18.44
C ALA A 168 -41.00 27.36 18.53
N GLY A 169 -42.23 27.52 18.04
CA GLY A 169 -43.02 28.72 18.20
C GLY A 169 -43.15 29.13 19.68
N GLY A 170 -43.09 30.43 19.92
CA GLY A 170 -43.41 31.05 21.20
C GLY A 170 -44.04 32.41 20.94
N ASP A 171 -45.31 32.54 21.32
CA ASP A 171 -46.18 33.72 21.25
C ASP A 171 -45.48 35.05 21.53
N VAL A 172 -45.74 36.04 20.67
CA VAL A 172 -45.62 37.46 21.05
C VAL A 172 -46.98 38.11 20.83
N GLU A 173 -47.74 38.25 21.92
CA GLU A 173 -48.90 39.13 22.00
C GLU A 173 -48.48 40.57 21.65
N ILE A 174 -49.14 41.17 20.67
CA ILE A 174 -49.05 42.60 20.37
C ILE A 174 -50.39 43.24 20.79
N PRO A 175 -50.42 44.18 21.75
CA PRO A 175 -51.66 44.85 22.13
C PRO A 175 -52.07 45.91 21.08
N PRO A 176 -53.37 46.23 20.96
CA PRO A 176 -53.86 47.17 19.96
C PRO A 176 -53.64 48.61 20.42
N PHE A 177 -53.11 49.46 19.53
CA PHE A 177 -53.22 50.91 19.69
C PHE A 177 -54.46 51.41 18.95
N SER A 178 -55.30 52.13 19.71
CA SER A 178 -56.38 52.99 19.23
C SER A 178 -55.84 54.27 18.59
#